data_AF-X8BE10-F1
#
_entry.id   AF-X8BE10-F1
#
_cell.length_a   1.000
_cell.length_b   1.000
_cell.length_c   1.000
_cell.angle_alpha   90.00
_cell.angle_beta   90.00
_cell.angle_gamma   90.00
#
_symmetry.space_group_name_H-M   'P 1'
#
loop_
_entity.id
_entity.type
_entity.pdbx_description
1 polymer ?
#
loop_
_entity_poly.entity_id
_entity_poly.type
_entity_poly.pdbx_seq_one_letter_code
_entity_poly.pdbx_strand_id
1 'polypeptide(L)'
;MSWIDTPMVHDTEADLSTFTEMLGKLPYPLNRTTSVQRCAQLFVEGIERRKRRINCPRWVGAVRWLRPVLSTGLGEAPVRRFVPDLLPRMDAQVAALGRSISAHTEALER
;
A
#
# COMPACT_ATOMS: atom_id res chain seq x y z
N MET A 1 4.66 6.32 4.20
CA MET A 1 5.35 5.03 3.99
C MET A 1 4.85 4.44 2.68
N SER A 2 5.58 3.53 2.03
CA SER A 2 4.96 2.67 1.00
C SER A 2 4.36 1.42 1.65
N TRP A 3 3.93 0.43 0.85
CA TRP A 3 3.41 -0.84 1.34
C TRP A 3 4.37 -1.52 2.32
N ILE A 4 3.87 -1.83 3.52
CA ILE A 4 4.60 -2.57 4.56
C ILE A 4 3.95 -3.93 4.71
N ASP A 5 4.78 -4.97 4.78
CA ASP A 5 4.41 -6.39 4.86
C ASP A 5 3.82 -6.75 6.23
N THR A 6 2.64 -6.23 6.53
CA THR A 6 1.94 -6.40 7.82
C THR A 6 0.80 -7.43 7.68
N PRO A 7 0.35 -8.05 8.78
CA PRO A 7 -0.81 -8.94 8.76
C PRO A 7 -2.06 -8.31 8.11
N MET A 8 -2.29 -7.02 8.30
CA MET A 8 -3.40 -6.29 7.68
C MET A 8 -3.32 -6.28 6.14
N VAL A 9 -2.10 -6.18 5.59
CA VAL A 9 -1.89 -6.24 4.14
C VAL A 9 -2.09 -7.67 3.64
N HIS A 10 -1.59 -8.67 4.37
CA HIS A 10 -1.80 -10.08 4.05
C HIS A 10 -3.28 -10.47 4.07
N ASP A 11 -4.04 -10.00 5.06
CA ASP A 11 -5.48 -10.22 5.14
C ASP A 11 -6.19 -9.61 3.92
N THR A 12 -5.79 -8.41 3.50
CA THR A 12 -6.35 -7.75 2.30
C THR A 12 -6.03 -8.52 1.02
N GLU A 13 -4.80 -9.03 0.88
CA GLU A 13 -4.37 -9.85 -0.26
C GLU A 13 -5.11 -11.20 -0.32
N ALA A 14 -5.42 -11.79 0.85
CA ALA A 14 -6.20 -13.02 0.95
C ALA A 14 -7.68 -12.79 0.61
N ASP A 15 -8.23 -11.65 1.00
CA ASP A 15 -9.65 -11.32 0.83
C ASP A 15 -9.99 -10.78 -0.56
N LEU A 16 -9.07 -10.03 -1.16
CA LEU A 16 -9.31 -9.29 -2.40
C LEU A 16 -8.23 -9.62 -3.43
N SER A 17 -8.50 -10.57 -4.32
CA SER A 17 -7.56 -10.91 -5.41
C SER A 17 -7.29 -9.73 -6.36
N THR A 18 -8.24 -8.78 -6.47
CA THR A 18 -8.06 -7.54 -7.24
C THR A 18 -7.03 -6.59 -6.63
N PHE A 19 -6.83 -6.64 -5.31
CA PHE A 19 -5.83 -5.84 -4.62
C PHE A 19 -4.42 -6.29 -5.01
N THR A 20 -4.15 -7.59 -5.03
CA THR A 20 -2.87 -8.16 -5.49
C THR A 20 -2.61 -7.84 -6.97
N GLU A 21 -3.64 -7.90 -7.81
CA GLU A 21 -3.57 -7.47 -9.22
C GLU A 21 -3.20 -5.98 -9.33
N MET A 22 -3.83 -5.12 -8.54
CA MET A 22 -3.56 -3.69 -8.50
C MET A 22 -2.11 -3.42 -8.12
N LEU A 23 -1.60 -4.06 -7.07
CA LEU A 23 -0.21 -3.92 -6.64
C LEU A 23 0.76 -4.31 -7.77
N GLY A 24 0.48 -5.41 -8.49
CA GLY A 24 1.29 -5.86 -9.63
C GLY A 24 1.32 -4.89 -10.81
N LYS A 25 0.23 -4.13 -11.04
CA LYS A 25 0.13 -3.13 -12.13
C LYS A 25 0.81 -1.80 -11.82
N LEU A 26 1.18 -1.55 -10.57
CA LEU A 26 1.88 -0.31 -10.21
C LEU A 26 3.30 -0.28 -10.79
N PRO A 27 3.80 0.89 -11.22
CA PRO A 27 5.17 1.01 -11.72
C PRO A 27 6.18 0.77 -10.61
N TYR A 28 7.29 0.11 -10.93
CA TYR A 28 8.41 -0.05 -9.99
C TYR A 28 8.95 1.33 -9.55
N PRO A 29 9.22 1.58 -8.25
CA PRO A 29 9.21 0.65 -7.12
C PRO A 29 7.91 0.62 -6.29
N LEU A 30 6.81 1.21 -6.78
CA LEU A 30 5.54 1.31 -6.03
C LEU A 30 4.83 -0.05 -5.85
N ASN A 31 5.19 -1.04 -6.65
CA ASN A 31 4.66 -2.41 -6.59
C ASN A 31 5.36 -3.32 -5.57
N ARG A 32 6.26 -2.79 -4.74
CA ARG A 32 6.99 -3.59 -3.74
C ARG A 32 6.53 -3.29 -2.32
N THR A 33 6.41 -4.35 -1.54
CA THR A 33 6.26 -4.29 -0.08
C THR A 33 7.63 -4.23 0.60
N THR A 34 7.67 -3.61 1.76
CA THR A 34 8.85 -3.56 2.63
C THR A 34 8.57 -4.33 3.90
N SER A 35 9.50 -5.17 4.35
CA SER A 35 9.29 -5.95 5.57
C SER A 35 9.12 -5.07 6.82
N VAL A 36 8.35 -5.56 7.78
CA VAL A 36 8.17 -4.90 9.09
C VAL A 36 9.51 -4.75 9.82
N GLN A 37 10.38 -5.75 9.74
CA GLN A 37 11.71 -5.71 10.34
C GLN A 37 12.56 -4.59 9.74
N ARG A 38 12.52 -4.43 8.41
CA ARG A 38 13.25 -3.34 7.75
C ARG A 38 12.68 -1.97 8.12
N CYS A 39 11.37 -1.88 8.24
CA CYS A 39 10.70 -0.69 8.74
C CYS A 39 11.17 -0.35 10.17
N ALA A 40 11.13 -1.31 11.09
CA ALA A 40 11.57 -1.15 12.47
C ALA A 40 13.04 -0.68 12.57
N GLN A 41 13.95 -1.26 11.79
CA GLN A 41 15.35 -0.83 11.75
C GLN A 41 15.50 0.65 11.34
N LEU A 42 14.75 1.09 10.32
CA LEU A 42 14.76 2.49 9.89
C LEU A 42 14.20 3.43 10.96
N PHE A 43 13.23 2.96 11.75
CA PHE A 43 12.71 3.68 12.90
C PHE A 43 13.76 3.82 14.00
N VAL A 44 14.43 2.74 14.39
CA VAL A 44 15.52 2.76 15.38
C VAL A 44 16.63 3.73 14.95
N GLU A 45 17.14 3.60 13.73
CA GLU A 45 18.17 4.52 13.18
C GLU A 45 17.70 5.99 13.19
N GLY A 46 16.41 6.21 12.93
CA GLY A 46 15.80 7.53 12.93
C GLY A 46 15.70 8.14 14.33
N ILE A 47 15.30 7.34 15.31
CA ILE A 47 15.16 7.74 16.72
C ILE A 47 16.53 8.04 17.32
N GLU A 48 17.52 7.18 17.12
CA GLU A 48 18.90 7.37 17.59
C GLU A 48 19.50 8.68 17.08
N ARG A 49 19.26 9.00 15.81
CA ARG A 49 19.74 10.23 15.17
C ARG A 49 18.80 11.43 15.38
N ARG A 50 17.74 11.28 16.18
CA ARG A 50 16.72 12.32 16.46
C ARG A 50 16.16 12.94 15.17
N LYS A 51 16.00 12.14 14.12
CA LYS A 51 15.51 12.63 12.83
C LYS A 51 14.06 13.08 12.97
N ARG A 52 13.76 14.29 12.50
CA ARG A 52 12.38 14.82 12.46
C ARG A 52 11.44 14.05 11.53
N ARG A 53 11.99 13.28 10.58
CA ARG A 53 11.24 12.51 9.57
C ARG A 53 11.96 11.21 9.26
N ILE A 54 11.20 10.11 9.22
CA ILE A 54 11.68 8.76 8.89
C ILE A 54 10.87 8.27 7.70
N ASN A 55 11.54 7.94 6.59
CA ASN A 55 10.89 7.44 5.38
C ASN A 55 11.16 5.94 5.26
N CYS A 56 10.10 5.15 5.20
CA CYS A 56 10.14 3.73 4.91
C CYS A 56 9.36 3.44 3.62
N PRO A 57 10.03 2.94 2.56
CA PRO A 57 11.48 2.93 2.34
C PRO A 57 12.13 4.32 2.25
N ARG A 58 13.47 4.38 2.27
CA ARG A 58 14.21 5.66 2.19
C ARG A 58 13.90 6.48 0.93
N TRP A 59 13.65 5.81 -0.21
CA TRP A 59 13.28 6.46 -1.48
C TRP A 59 11.93 7.18 -1.44
N VAL A 60 11.03 6.83 -0.51
CA VAL A 60 9.73 7.51 -0.35
C VAL A 60 9.93 9.00 -0.04
N GLY A 61 11.05 9.36 0.62
CA GLY A 61 11.41 10.75 0.83
C GLY A 61 11.62 11.54 -0.47
N ALA A 62 12.09 10.88 -1.54
CA ALA A 62 12.28 11.48 -2.85
C ALA A 62 10.95 11.63 -3.61
N VAL A 63 10.03 10.67 -3.48
CA VAL A 63 8.68 10.73 -4.10
C VAL A 63 7.93 11.99 -3.68
N ARG A 64 8.14 12.49 -2.47
CA ARG A 64 7.51 13.73 -2.00
C ARG A 64 7.76 14.90 -2.95
N TRP A 65 8.96 14.98 -3.54
CA TRP A 65 9.30 16.02 -4.50
C TRP A 65 8.71 15.75 -5.89
N LEU A 66 8.48 14.48 -6.22
CA LEU A 66 7.85 14.05 -7.48
C LEU A 66 6.32 14.16 -7.45
N ARG A 67 5.70 14.30 -6.27
CA ARG A 67 4.24 14.36 -6.10
C ARG A 67 3.54 15.34 -7.07
N PRO A 68 4.00 16.58 -7.28
CA PRO A 68 3.34 17.50 -8.21
C PRO A 68 3.28 16.95 -9.64
N VAL A 69 4.33 16.24 -10.08
CA VAL A 69 4.39 15.61 -11.41
C VAL A 69 3.46 14.40 -11.46
N LEU A 70 3.43 13.57 -10.41
CA LEU A 70 2.54 12.41 -10.34
C LEU A 70 1.06 12.80 -10.34
N SER A 71 0.72 14.00 -9.86
CA SER A 71 -0.64 14.55 -9.89
C SER A 71 -1.02 15.22 -11.22
N THR A 72 -0.17 15.19 -12.23
CA THR A 72 -0.53 15.65 -13.59
C THR A 72 -1.23 14.54 -14.38
N GLY A 73 -1.97 14.91 -15.42
CA GLY A 73 -2.64 13.92 -16.28
C GLY A 73 -1.70 12.90 -16.92
N LEU A 74 -0.45 13.27 -17.22
CA LEU A 74 0.58 12.35 -17.70
C LEU A 74 1.11 11.42 -16.59
N GLY A 75 1.26 11.93 -15.37
CA GLY A 75 1.66 11.14 -14.20
C GLY A 75 0.62 10.10 -13.80
N GLU A 76 -0.66 10.43 -13.97
CA GLU A 76 -1.78 9.52 -13.69
C GLU A 76 -2.09 8.54 -14.83
N ALA A 77 -1.60 8.78 -16.05
CA ALA A 77 -1.94 8.00 -17.24
C ALA A 77 -1.77 6.47 -17.06
N PRO A 78 -0.70 5.95 -16.43
CA PRO A 78 -0.56 4.52 -16.20
C PRO A 78 -1.68 3.95 -15.31
N VAL A 79 -2.06 4.68 -14.26
CA VAL A 79 -3.09 4.30 -13.29
C VAL A 79 -4.48 4.37 -13.94
N ARG A 80 -4.76 5.47 -14.65
CA ARG A 80 -6.02 5.68 -15.37
C ARG A 80 -6.35 4.59 -16.39
N ARG A 81 -5.34 3.89 -16.91
CA ARG A 81 -5.54 2.80 -17.89
C ARG A 81 -6.21 1.57 -17.30
N PHE A 82 -5.94 1.23 -16.04
CA PHE A 82 -6.44 -0.01 -15.44
C PHE A 82 -7.50 0.22 -14.34
N VAL A 83 -7.56 1.41 -13.77
CA VAL A 83 -8.51 1.77 -12.71
C VAL A 83 -9.99 1.56 -13.07
N PRO A 84 -10.49 1.94 -14.27
CA PRO A 84 -11.91 1.79 -14.62
C PRO A 84 -12.39 0.33 -14.65
N ASP A 85 -11.50 -0.60 -14.93
CA ASP A 85 -11.78 -2.04 -14.92
C ASP A 85 -11.56 -2.66 -13.54
N LEU A 86 -10.53 -2.20 -12.82
CA LEU A 86 -10.13 -2.80 -11.54
C LEU A 86 -11.03 -2.38 -10.39
N LEU A 87 -11.40 -1.10 -10.28
CA LEU A 87 -12.19 -0.59 -9.16
C LEU A 87 -13.57 -1.26 -9.03
N PRO A 88 -14.39 -1.38 -10.10
CA PRO A 88 -15.70 -2.03 -9.97
C PRO A 88 -15.59 -3.50 -9.54
N ARG A 89 -14.54 -4.21 -9.98
CA ARG A 89 -14.30 -5.59 -9.54
C ARG A 89 -13.92 -5.65 -8.06
N MET A 90 -13.11 -4.71 -7.59
CA MET A 90 -12.73 -4.62 -6.18
C MET A 90 -13.95 -4.28 -5.30
N ASP A 91 -14.79 -3.34 -5.74
CA ASP A 91 -16.03 -2.98 -5.04
C ASP A 91 -16.99 -4.18 -4.95
N ALA A 92 -17.11 -4.97 -6.02
CA ALA A 92 -17.90 -6.20 -6.01
C ALA A 92 -17.35 -7.26 -5.04
N GLN A 93 -16.03 -7.38 -4.92
CA GLN A 93 -15.39 -8.28 -3.94
C GLN A 93 -15.66 -7.84 -2.51
N VAL A 94 -15.56 -6.55 -2.21
CA VAL A 94 -15.89 -6.00 -0.89
C VAL A 94 -17.36 -6.22 -0.55
N ALA A 95 -18.27 -5.99 -1.51
CA ALA A 95 -19.70 -6.22 -1.33
C ALA A 95 -20.02 -7.71 -1.07
N ALA A 96 -19.34 -8.63 -1.78
CA ALA A 96 -19.50 -10.07 -1.57
C ALA A 96 -18.93 -10.55 -0.23
N LEU A 97 -17.83 -9.94 0.23
CA LEU A 97 -17.19 -10.26 1.51
C LEU A 97 -18.08 -9.89 2.70
N GLY A 98 -18.82 -8.77 2.60
CA GLY A 98 -19.84 -8.37 3.60
C GLY A 98 -19.29 -7.92 4.96
N ARG A 99 -17.97 -7.93 5.15
CA ARG A 99 -17.28 -7.44 6.36
C ARG A 99 -16.31 -6.31 6.03
N SER A 100 -16.12 -5.39 6.97
CA SER A 100 -15.24 -4.22 6.84
C SER A 100 -13.86 -4.39 7.49
N ILE A 101 -13.65 -5.48 8.23
CA ILE A 101 -12.41 -5.81 8.94
C ILE A 101 -12.01 -7.25 8.61
N SER A 102 -10.75 -7.63 8.86
CA SER A 102 -10.28 -9.00 8.67
C SER A 102 -11.03 -10.00 9.54
N ALA A 103 -11.18 -11.23 9.03
CA ALA A 103 -11.82 -12.31 9.76
C ALA A 103 -11.14 -12.60 11.12
N HIS A 104 -9.81 -12.41 11.18
CA HIS A 104 -9.05 -12.53 12.42
C HIS A 104 -9.51 -11.52 13.47
N THR A 105 -9.71 -10.26 13.08
CA THR A 105 -10.14 -9.21 14.01
C THR A 105 -11.60 -9.39 14.42
N GLU A 106 -12.47 -9.76 13.49
CA GLU A 106 -13.89 -10.06 13.79
C GLU A 106 -14.03 -11.19 14.81
N ALA A 107 -13.15 -12.20 14.75
CA ALA A 107 -13.12 -13.30 15.71
C ALA A 107 -12.65 -12.88 17.12
N LEU A 108 -11.91 -11.78 17.26
CA LEU A 108 -11.47 -11.25 18.56
C LEU A 108 -12.53 -10.36 19.23
N GLU A 109 -13.45 -9.79 18.46
CA GLU A 109 -14.51 -8.90 18.96
C GLU A 109 -15.79 -9.64 19.39
N ARG A 110 -15.89 -10.94 19.11
CA ARG A 110 -16.99 -11.81 19.53
C ARG A 110 -16.67 -12.54 20.83
#